data_AF-A0A814UTG1-F1
#
_entry.id   AF-A0A814UTG1-F1
#
_cell.length_a   1.000
_cell.length_b   1.000
_cell.length_c   1.000
_cell.angle_alpha   90.00
_cell.angle_beta   90.00
_cell.angle_gamma   90.00
#
_symmetry.space_group_name_H-M   'P 1'
#
loop_
_entity.id
_entity.type
_entity.pdbx_description
1 polymer ?
#
loop_
_entity_poly.entity_id
_entity_poly.type
_entity_poly.pdbx_seq_one_letter_code
_entity_poly.pdbx_strand_id
1 'polypeptide(L)'
;MHAGGASYALSRESLRRFDEAHKDPNSTCLKDGGAEDIEIARCLRTKDVYPGQSLDKQNRELFHPLNYTAHFSGNINTTFGEMTEHPLQSGDNCCGDQTISFHYVDPDQIYLMDFCLYKLRSRDVPQRQK
;
A
#
# COMPACT_ATOMS: atom_id res chain seq x y z
N MET A 1 -5.37 -5.51 5.33
CA MET A 1 -5.64 -4.25 4.58
C MET A 1 -7.02 -3.72 4.91
N HIS A 2 -7.11 -2.54 5.54
CA HIS A 2 -8.31 -1.69 5.54
C HIS A 2 -7.95 -0.20 5.60
N ALA A 3 -7.10 0.29 4.68
CA ALA A 3 -6.99 1.71 4.38
C ALA A 3 -6.58 1.87 2.90
N GLY A 4 -7.55 1.74 1.99
CA GLY A 4 -7.35 1.76 0.53
C GLY A 4 -7.00 3.10 -0.09
N GLY A 5 -6.31 3.97 0.65
CA GLY A 5 -5.73 5.18 0.06
C GLY A 5 -4.43 4.86 -0.69
N ALA A 6 -3.48 4.19 -0.04
CA ALA A 6 -2.10 4.13 -0.53
C ALA A 6 -1.97 3.32 -1.83
N SER A 7 -2.35 2.05 -1.78
CA SER A 7 -2.44 1.11 -2.91
C SER A 7 -2.68 -0.31 -2.38
N TYR A 8 -2.99 -1.24 -3.28
CA TYR A 8 -2.90 -2.68 -3.03
C TYR A 8 -2.21 -3.39 -4.20
N ALA A 9 -1.64 -4.57 -3.95
CA ALA A 9 -0.99 -5.38 -4.99
C ALA A 9 -1.65 -6.75 -5.05
N LEU A 10 -2.01 -7.18 -6.26
CA LEU A 10 -2.60 -8.49 -6.50
C LEU A 10 -1.63 -9.36 -7.28
N SER A 11 -1.48 -10.62 -6.84
CA SER A 11 -0.80 -11.62 -7.66
C SER A 11 -1.61 -11.89 -8.92
N ARG A 12 -0.96 -12.45 -9.95
CA ARG A 12 -1.65 -12.87 -11.17
C ARG A 12 -2.81 -13.84 -10.88
N GLU A 13 -2.61 -14.73 -9.91
CA GLU A 13 -3.64 -15.69 -9.51
C GLU A 13 -4.79 -15.02 -8.74
N SER A 14 -4.49 -14.07 -7.86
CA SER A 14 -5.50 -13.29 -7.15
C SER A 14 -6.39 -12.53 -8.14
N LEU A 15 -5.80 -11.90 -9.15
CA LEU A 15 -6.56 -11.19 -10.19
C LEU A 15 -7.40 -12.14 -11.04
N ARG A 16 -6.87 -13.32 -11.39
CA ARG A 16 -7.63 -14.35 -12.12
C ARG A 16 -8.86 -14.80 -11.32
N ARG A 17 -8.70 -15.07 -10.02
CA ARG A 17 -9.81 -15.45 -9.13
C ARG A 17 -10.81 -14.32 -8.92
N PHE A 18 -10.36 -13.07 -8.88
CA PHE A 18 -11.23 -11.90 -8.81
C PHE A 18 -12.17 -11.81 -10.03
N ASP A 19 -11.65 -12.08 -11.23
CA ASP A 19 -12.45 -12.16 -12.46
C ASP A 19 -13.42 -13.36 -12.43
N GLU A 20 -12.96 -14.53 -11.96
CA GLU A 20 -13.84 -15.71 -11.77
C GLU A 20 -14.97 -15.43 -10.79
N ALA A 21 -14.72 -14.66 -9.72
CA ALA A 21 -15.74 -14.26 -8.77
C ALA A 21 -16.84 -13.39 -9.40
N HIS A 22 -16.49 -12.54 -10.37
CA HIS A 22 -17.46 -11.71 -11.10
C HIS A 22 -18.25 -12.48 -12.16
N LYS A 23 -17.68 -13.57 -12.69
CA LYS A 23 -18.33 -14.43 -13.69
C LYS A 23 -19.24 -15.49 -13.07
N ASP A 24 -19.16 -15.68 -11.76
CA ASP A 24 -20.03 -16.59 -11.03
C ASP A 24 -21.51 -16.14 -11.16
N PRO A 25 -22.42 -17.01 -11.62
CA PRO A 25 -23.84 -16.66 -11.71
C PRO A 25 -24.48 -16.24 -10.37
N ASN A 26 -23.90 -16.70 -9.26
CA ASN A 26 -24.33 -16.34 -7.90
C ASN A 26 -23.42 -15.29 -7.25
N SER A 27 -22.66 -14.54 -8.06
CA SER A 27 -21.73 -13.52 -7.55
C SER A 27 -22.45 -12.48 -6.70
N THR A 28 -21.86 -12.17 -5.55
CA THR A 28 -22.26 -11.06 -4.66
C THR A 28 -21.30 -9.88 -4.78
N CYS A 29 -20.36 -9.92 -5.73
CA CYS A 29 -19.39 -8.86 -5.93
C CYS A 29 -20.05 -7.61 -6.51
N LEU A 30 -19.94 -6.48 -5.82
CA LEU A 30 -20.43 -5.20 -6.28
C LEU A 30 -19.50 -4.63 -7.37
N LYS A 31 -20.11 -4.05 -8.42
CA LYS A 31 -19.37 -3.37 -9.50
C LYS A 31 -19.31 -1.86 -9.28
N ASP A 32 -20.25 -1.30 -8.53
CA ASP A 32 -20.38 0.12 -8.24
C ASP A 32 -21.07 0.36 -6.88
N GLY A 33 -21.06 1.63 -6.43
CA GLY A 33 -21.77 2.08 -5.23
C GLY A 33 -21.11 1.78 -3.88
N GLY A 34 -20.05 0.95 -3.84
CA GLY A 34 -19.26 0.66 -2.64
C GLY A 34 -17.90 1.35 -2.62
N ALA A 35 -17.19 1.25 -1.48
CA ALA A 35 -15.78 1.60 -1.40
C ALA A 35 -14.96 0.52 -2.11
N GLU A 36 -14.23 0.90 -3.15
CA GLU A 36 -13.60 -0.03 -4.09
C GLU A 36 -12.65 -1.02 -3.41
N ASP A 37 -11.83 -0.54 -2.48
CA ASP A 37 -10.87 -1.34 -1.71
C ASP A 37 -11.55 -2.40 -0.84
N ILE A 38 -12.67 -2.03 -0.20
CA ILE A 38 -13.49 -2.92 0.61
C ILE A 38 -14.19 -3.96 -0.27
N GLU A 39 -14.75 -3.55 -1.41
CA GLU A 39 -15.49 -4.47 -2.29
C GLU A 39 -14.55 -5.43 -3.02
N ILE A 40 -13.35 -5.01 -3.41
CA ILE A 40 -12.31 -5.91 -3.93
C ILE A 40 -11.95 -6.97 -2.89
N ALA A 41 -11.68 -6.55 -1.65
CA ALA A 41 -11.35 -7.48 -0.57
C ALA A 41 -12.51 -8.45 -0.27
N ARG A 42 -13.75 -7.96 -0.25
CA ARG A 42 -14.95 -8.79 -0.05
C ARG A 42 -15.11 -9.81 -1.18
N CYS A 43 -14.95 -9.39 -2.43
CA CYS A 43 -15.11 -10.26 -3.58
C CYS A 43 -14.03 -11.35 -3.62
N LEU A 44 -12.77 -11.00 -3.39
CA LEU A 44 -11.64 -11.95 -3.32
C LEU A 44 -11.84 -13.02 -2.24
N ARG A 45 -12.44 -12.67 -1.10
CA ARG A 45 -12.77 -13.64 -0.03
C ARG A 45 -13.76 -14.71 -0.47
N THR A 46 -14.62 -14.45 -1.47
CA THR A 46 -15.54 -15.47 -2.03
C THR A 46 -14.82 -16.59 -2.78
N LYS A 47 -13.54 -16.39 -3.12
CA LYS A 47 -12.66 -17.37 -3.78
C LYS A 47 -11.46 -17.73 -2.91
N ASP A 48 -11.62 -17.64 -1.59
CA ASP A 48 -10.61 -17.97 -0.56
C ASP A 48 -9.29 -17.21 -0.73
N VAL A 49 -9.35 -15.96 -1.22
CA VAL A 49 -8.18 -15.07 -1.32
C VAL A 49 -8.25 -14.02 -0.22
N TYR A 50 -7.21 -14.01 0.61
CA TYR A 50 -7.08 -13.10 1.76
C TYR A 50 -5.87 -12.18 1.58
N PRO A 51 -5.90 -10.96 2.15
CA PRO A 51 -4.74 -10.07 2.14
C PRO A 51 -3.57 -10.73 2.89
N GLY A 52 -2.37 -10.58 2.33
CA GLY A 52 -1.13 -10.96 2.99
C GLY A 52 -0.65 -9.89 3.97
N GLN A 53 0.33 -10.25 4.79
CA GLN A 53 1.01 -9.30 5.67
C GLN A 53 1.84 -8.30 4.85
N SER A 54 1.64 -7.02 5.10
CA SER A 54 2.29 -5.90 4.43
C SER A 54 3.35 -5.22 5.29
N LEU A 55 4.13 -6.01 6.02
CA LEU A 55 5.19 -5.52 6.88
C LEU A 55 6.58 -5.91 6.36
N ASP A 56 7.57 -5.06 6.63
CA ASP A 56 8.97 -5.40 6.43
C ASP A 56 9.51 -6.30 7.58
N LYS A 57 10.80 -6.67 7.49
CA LYS A 57 11.46 -7.52 8.49
C LYS A 57 11.55 -6.91 9.89
N GLN A 58 11.31 -5.61 10.02
CA GLN A 58 11.31 -4.85 11.26
C GLN A 58 9.88 -4.52 11.73
N ASN A 59 8.85 -5.15 11.13
CA ASN A 59 7.44 -4.92 11.41
C ASN A 59 6.97 -3.49 11.09
N ARG A 60 7.60 -2.83 10.11
CA ARG A 60 7.17 -1.51 9.61
C ARG A 60 6.27 -1.67 8.40
N GLU A 61 5.29 -0.79 8.26
CA GLU A 61 4.32 -0.84 7.17
C GLU A 61 5.00 -0.61 5.81
N LEU A 62 4.57 -1.35 4.78
CA LEU A 62 5.05 -1.19 3.42
C LEU A 62 4.18 -0.24 2.59
N PHE A 63 2.89 -0.14 2.92
CA PHE A 63 1.89 0.68 2.24
C PHE A 63 1.35 1.76 3.18
N HIS A 64 1.83 2.98 3.04
CA HIS A 64 1.59 4.03 4.02
C HIS A 64 0.32 4.84 3.69
N PRO A 65 -0.71 4.85 4.57
CA PRO A 65 -2.00 5.49 4.30
C PRO A 65 -2.00 7.02 4.32
N LEU A 66 -0.84 7.63 4.60
CA LEU A 66 -0.63 9.07 4.69
C LEU A 66 0.66 9.43 3.94
N ASN A 67 0.88 10.74 3.74
CA ASN A 67 2.11 11.21 3.10
C ASN A 67 3.33 10.97 3.99
N TYR A 68 4.52 10.94 3.36
CA TYR A 68 5.77 10.67 4.06
C TYR A 68 6.02 11.66 5.21
N THR A 69 5.68 12.93 5.04
CA THR A 69 5.85 13.96 6.09
C THR A 69 5.05 13.64 7.34
N ALA A 70 3.81 13.15 7.23
CA ALA A 70 2.97 12.78 8.37
C ALA A 70 3.59 11.61 9.15
N HIS A 71 4.12 10.61 8.45
CA HIS A 71 4.79 9.45 9.06
C HIS A 71 6.11 9.84 9.74
N PHE A 72 6.94 10.67 9.10
CA PHE A 72 8.20 11.14 9.68
C PHE A 72 8.00 12.13 10.84
N SER A 73 7.02 13.03 10.75
CA SER A 73 6.73 14.01 11.81
C SER A 73 5.92 13.44 12.97
N GLY A 74 5.40 12.21 12.86
CA GLY A 74 4.55 11.59 13.86
C GLY A 74 3.14 12.17 13.96
N ASN A 75 2.73 12.95 12.97
CA ASN A 75 1.38 13.52 12.88
C ASN A 75 0.40 12.53 12.24
N ILE A 76 0.38 11.30 12.76
CA ILE A 76 -0.57 10.27 12.31
C ILE A 76 -1.89 10.49 13.07
N ASN A 77 -2.91 10.98 12.35
CA ASN A 77 -4.24 11.16 12.91
C ASN A 77 -4.80 9.81 13.37
N THR A 78 -5.31 9.75 14.61
CA THR A 78 -5.80 8.54 15.28
C THR A 78 -6.84 7.78 14.48
N THR A 79 -7.70 8.48 13.72
CA THR A 79 -8.73 7.84 12.89
C THR A 79 -8.15 6.91 11.82
N PHE A 80 -6.99 7.23 11.26
CA PHE A 80 -6.34 6.36 10.26
C PHE A 80 -5.64 5.16 10.90
N GLY A 81 -5.10 5.34 12.12
CA GLY A 81 -4.49 4.23 12.88
C GLY A 81 -5.50 3.15 13.28
N GLU A 82 -6.77 3.51 13.51
CA GLU A 82 -7.84 2.54 13.81
C GLU A 82 -8.27 1.71 12.60
N MET A 83 -8.01 2.20 11.39
CA MET A 83 -8.33 1.53 10.13
C MET A 83 -7.20 0.58 9.67
N THR A 84 -6.02 0.66 10.28
CA THR A 84 -4.88 -0.19 9.92
C THR A 84 -4.89 -1.52 10.69
N GLU A 85 -4.49 -2.58 10.00
CA GLU A 85 -4.36 -3.92 10.58
C GLU A 85 -3.19 -4.03 11.58
N HIS A 86 -2.19 -3.16 11.41
CA HIS A 86 -1.01 -3.06 12.26
C HIS A 86 -0.86 -1.62 12.76
N PRO A 87 -0.39 -1.41 14.01
CA PRO A 87 -0.12 -0.06 14.51
C PRO A 87 0.88 0.67 13.61
N LEU A 88 0.49 1.86 13.13
CA LEU A 88 1.38 2.69 12.34
C LEU A 88 2.56 3.17 13.19
N GLN A 89 3.76 3.00 12.66
CA GLN A 89 4.98 3.52 13.26
C GLN A 89 5.23 4.96 12.79
N SER A 90 5.94 5.75 13.59
CA SER A 90 6.23 7.16 13.31
C SER A 90 7.71 7.49 13.54
N GLY A 91 8.16 8.62 13.01
CA GLY A 91 9.55 9.06 13.12
C GLY A 91 10.50 8.23 12.26
N ASP A 92 11.77 8.15 12.66
CA ASP A 92 12.81 7.43 11.89
C ASP A 92 12.50 5.93 11.71
N ASN A 93 11.62 5.37 12.54
CA ASN A 93 11.21 3.98 12.45
C ASN A 93 9.88 3.77 11.70
N CYS A 94 9.24 4.82 11.18
CA CYS A 94 7.98 4.69 10.43
C CYS A 94 8.13 3.82 9.18
N CYS A 95 9.25 4.01 8.51
CA CYS A 95 9.35 3.76 7.09
C CYS A 95 10.69 3.07 6.80
N GLY A 96 10.64 1.99 6.04
CA GLY A 96 11.81 1.20 5.71
C GLY A 96 12.30 1.38 4.27
N ASP A 97 13.52 0.92 4.01
CA ASP A 97 14.12 0.86 2.67
C ASP A 97 13.29 0.01 1.67
N GLN A 98 12.34 -0.78 2.19
CA GLN A 98 11.42 -1.61 1.41
C GLN A 98 10.05 -0.97 1.20
N THR A 99 9.86 0.29 1.62
CA THR A 99 8.58 1.02 1.43
C THR A 99 8.12 0.95 -0.02
N ILE A 100 6.83 0.66 -0.21
CA ILE A 100 6.21 0.50 -1.53
C ILE A 100 5.45 1.76 -1.94
N SER A 101 4.63 2.34 -1.07
CA SER A 101 3.84 3.53 -1.42
C SER A 101 3.52 4.42 -0.22
N PHE A 102 3.24 5.69 -0.53
CA PHE A 102 2.67 6.68 0.38
C PHE A 102 1.42 7.28 -0.27
N HIS A 103 0.39 7.52 0.52
CA HIS A 103 -0.83 8.20 0.06
C HIS A 103 -0.69 9.72 0.17
N TYR A 104 -1.57 10.48 -0.51
CA TYR A 104 -1.59 11.96 -0.47
C TYR A 104 -0.25 12.62 -0.84
N VAL A 105 0.50 12.03 -1.77
CA VAL A 105 1.75 12.61 -2.30
C VAL A 105 1.40 13.49 -3.51
N ASP A 106 1.81 14.75 -3.48
CA ASP A 106 1.57 15.70 -4.57
C ASP A 106 2.63 15.58 -5.70
N PRO A 107 2.38 16.14 -6.91
CA PRO A 107 3.28 15.97 -8.05
C PRO A 107 4.71 16.43 -7.79
N ASP A 108 4.91 17.54 -7.07
CA ASP A 108 6.24 18.07 -6.77
C ASP A 108 7.03 17.12 -5.86
N GLN A 109 6.35 16.54 -4.87
CA GLN A 109 6.90 15.50 -4.02
C GLN A 109 7.29 14.25 -4.80
N ILE A 110 6.50 13.82 -5.79
CA ILE A 110 6.84 12.69 -6.66
C ILE A 110 8.14 12.97 -7.43
N TYR A 111 8.29 14.18 -7.99
CA TYR A 111 9.53 14.56 -8.70
C TYR A 111 10.73 14.63 -7.77
N LEU A 112 10.56 15.13 -6.55
CA LEU A 112 11.61 15.14 -5.54
C LEU A 112 12.02 13.73 -5.14
N MET A 113 11.05 12.84 -4.91
CA MET A 113 11.32 11.43 -4.59
C MET A 113 12.04 10.73 -5.74
N ASP A 114 11.61 10.91 -6.99
CA ASP A 114 12.30 10.37 -8.18
C ASP A 114 13.74 10.89 -8.27
N PHE A 115 13.94 12.19 -8.02
CA PHE A 115 15.27 12.76 -7.99
C PHE A 115 16.14 12.12 -6.90
N CYS A 116 15.65 12.02 -5.67
CA CYS A 116 16.37 11.43 -4.54
C CYS A 116 16.68 9.94 -4.74
N LEU A 117 15.75 9.17 -5.30
CA LEU A 117 15.89 7.71 -5.46
C LEU A 117 16.74 7.32 -6.66
N TYR A 118 16.63 8.04 -7.78
CA TYR A 118 17.19 7.58 -9.06
C TYR A 118 18.21 8.52 -9.68
N LYS A 119 18.19 9.82 -9.35
CA LYS A 119 19.04 10.84 -10.01
C LYS A 119 20.15 11.37 -9.11
N LEU A 120 19.91 11.41 -7.80
CA LEU A 120 20.87 11.85 -6.81
C LEU A 120 21.97 10.77 -6.68
N ARG A 121 23.11 11.04 -7.31
CA ARG A 121 24.27 10.14 -7.26
C ARG A 121 25.13 10.49 -6.05
N SER A 122 25.18 9.58 -5.08
CA SER A 122 26.30 9.53 -4.15
C SER A 122 27.58 9.23 -4.94
N ARG A 123 28.66 9.96 -4.70
CA ARG A 123 29.95 9.72 -5.37
C ARG A 123 30.57 8.37 -5.01
N ASP A 124 30.07 7.74 -3.94
CA ASP A 124 30.74 6.62 -3.27
C ASP A 124 29.98 5.28 -3.35
N VAL A 125 28.88 5.17 -4.11
CA VAL A 125 28.12 3.91 -4.24
C VAL A 125 28.31 3.27 -5.62
N PRO A 126 28.92 2.07 -5.71
CA PRO A 126 29.04 1.33 -6.97
C PRO A 126 27.68 0.99 -7.56
N GLN A 127 27.55 1.09 -8.89
CA GLN A 127 26.30 0.83 -9.61
C GLN A 127 25.81 -0.61 -9.38
N ARG A 128 24.52 -0.78 -9.04
CA ARG A 128 23.84 -2.06 -9.30
C ARG A 128 23.61 -2.15 -10.81
N GLN A 129 24.37 -3.02 -11.47
CA GLN A 129 24.13 -3.37 -12.86
C GLN A 129 22.76 -4.03 -12.96
N LYS A 130 21.93 -3.53 -13.89
CA LYS A 130 20.67 -4.18 -14.30
C LYS A 130 20.98 -5.41 -15.15
#